data_AF-A0A3D1HKI6-F1
#
_entry.id   AF-A0A3D1HKI6-F1
#
_cell.length_a   1.000
_cell.length_b   1.000
_cell.length_c   1.000
_cell.angle_alpha   90.00
_cell.angle_beta   90.00
_cell.angle_gamma   90.00
#
_symmetry.space_group_name_H-M   'P 1'
#
loop_
_entity.id
_entity.type
_entity.pdbx_description
1 polymer ?
#
loop_
_entity_poly.entity_id
_entity_poly.type
_entity_poly.pdbx_seq_one_letter_code
_entity_poly.pdbx_strand_id
1 'polypeptide(L)'
;MREIVTVAIVFVFAVKLSAQTPIPLSGLGTRPPVHNSGIPIVEENGDDVTIKCDSTLYDVDVIIRDQFGNVIHRSTQTIGPDETVIYVPSSDGDSEKATIDLYYDRKHLSGYFNE
;
A
#
# COMPACT_ATOMS: atom_id res chain seq x y z
N MET A 1 -16.69 43.64 -19.81
CA MET A 1 -15.37 43.07 -19.44
C MET A 1 -15.66 42.01 -18.37
N ARG A 2 -15.04 40.84 -18.48
CA ARG A 2 -15.57 39.51 -18.12
C ARG A 2 -15.85 39.31 -16.61
N GLU A 3 -17.00 38.71 -16.30
CA GLU A 3 -17.33 38.21 -14.96
C GLU A 3 -16.50 36.96 -14.64
N ILE A 4 -15.90 36.93 -13.45
CA ILE A 4 -15.12 35.80 -12.95
C ILE A 4 -16.08 34.89 -12.20
N VAL A 5 -16.47 33.78 -12.82
CA VAL A 5 -17.25 32.72 -12.19
C VAL A 5 -16.29 31.80 -11.44
N THR A 6 -16.26 31.91 -10.11
CA THR A 6 -15.53 30.99 -9.24
C THR A 6 -16.33 29.69 -9.12
N VAL A 7 -15.91 28.65 -9.84
CA VAL A 7 -16.49 27.30 -9.70
C VAL A 7 -15.84 26.61 -8.51
N ALA A 8 -16.58 26.50 -7.41
CA ALA A 8 -16.20 25.65 -6.29
C ALA A 8 -16.47 24.18 -6.69
N ILE A 9 -15.44 23.47 -7.14
CA ILE A 9 -15.50 22.03 -7.38
C ILE A 9 -15.45 21.35 -6.00
N VAL A 10 -16.61 20.98 -5.48
CA VAL A 10 -16.72 20.13 -4.30
C VAL A 10 -16.43 18.69 -4.75
N PHE A 11 -15.19 18.25 -4.61
CA PHE A 11 -14.83 16.84 -4.69
C PHE A 11 -15.40 16.12 -3.46
N VAL A 12 -16.61 15.59 -3.59
CA VAL A 12 -17.14 14.63 -2.63
C VAL A 12 -16.40 13.31 -2.86
N PHE A 13 -15.26 13.13 -2.19
CA PHE A 13 -14.67 11.79 -2.05
C PHE A 13 -15.61 10.99 -1.15
N ALA A 14 -16.29 10.00 -1.73
CA ALA A 14 -17.05 9.02 -0.97
C ALA A 14 -16.06 8.18 -0.16
N VAL A 15 -15.83 8.57 1.10
CA VAL A 15 -15.04 7.78 2.04
C VAL A 15 -15.86 6.52 2.36
N LYS A 16 -15.54 5.40 1.70
CA LYS A 16 -16.06 4.11 2.16
C LYS A 16 -15.39 3.82 3.49
N LEU A 17 -16.19 3.81 4.56
CA LEU A 17 -15.76 3.41 5.89
C LEU A 17 -15.59 1.89 5.90
N SER A 18 -14.51 1.38 5.30
CA SER A 18 -14.13 -0.02 5.42
C SER A 18 -13.13 -0.16 6.58
N ALA A 19 -13.15 -1.32 7.24
CA ALA A 19 -12.29 -1.58 8.39
C ALA A 19 -10.85 -1.80 7.89
N GLN A 20 -9.85 -1.23 8.57
CA GLN A 20 -8.45 -1.48 8.26
C GLN A 20 -8.07 -2.90 8.70
N THR A 21 -7.64 -3.72 7.74
CA THR A 21 -7.20 -5.10 7.98
C THR A 21 -5.67 -5.16 7.95
N PRO A 22 -5.00 -5.47 9.07
CA PRO A 22 -3.54 -5.59 9.08
C PRO A 22 -3.05 -6.76 8.22
N ILE A 23 -2.01 -6.53 7.43
CA ILE A 23 -1.35 -7.52 6.57
C ILE A 23 0.01 -7.88 7.20
N PRO A 24 0.13 -9.05 7.85
CA PRO A 24 1.38 -9.46 8.47
C PRO A 24 2.48 -9.66 7.42
N LEU A 25 3.61 -8.98 7.61
CA LEU A 25 4.78 -9.13 6.75
C LEU A 25 5.73 -10.19 7.28
N SER A 26 6.13 -11.10 6.41
CA SER A 26 7.18 -12.09 6.65
C SER A 26 8.42 -11.73 5.83
N GLY A 27 9.58 -11.64 6.49
CA GLY A 27 10.84 -11.47 5.77
C GLY A 27 11.27 -12.76 5.09
N LEU A 28 11.55 -12.71 3.78
CA LEU A 28 12.01 -13.86 3.01
C LEU A 28 13.55 -14.06 3.06
N GLY A 29 14.19 -13.56 4.12
CA GLY A 29 15.64 -13.63 4.35
C GLY A 29 16.03 -14.32 5.65
N THR A 30 17.26 -14.84 5.72
CA THR A 30 17.78 -15.71 6.81
C THR A 30 18.18 -14.99 8.10
N ARG A 31 17.87 -13.70 8.27
CA ARG A 31 18.31 -12.92 9.44
C ARG A 31 17.12 -12.34 10.20
N PRO A 32 16.84 -12.81 11.43
CA PRO A 32 15.81 -12.21 12.26
C PRO A 32 16.19 -10.76 12.58
N PRO A 33 15.25 -9.80 12.45
CA PRO A 33 15.51 -8.42 12.81
C PRO A 33 15.67 -8.33 14.34
N VAL A 34 16.77 -7.73 14.79
CA VAL A 34 17.09 -7.55 16.22
C VAL A 34 16.24 -6.42 16.84
N HIS A 35 15.60 -5.60 16.02
CA HIS A 35 14.61 -4.58 16.41
C HIS A 35 13.58 -4.42 15.27
N ASN A 36 12.30 -4.19 15.61
CA ASN A 36 11.22 -3.96 14.62
C ASN A 36 11.33 -2.61 13.89
N SER A 37 12.30 -1.77 14.26
CA SER A 37 12.53 -0.49 13.59
C SER A 37 12.86 -0.69 12.13
N GLY A 38 12.14 -0.01 11.25
CA GLY A 38 12.31 -0.13 9.80
C GLY A 38 11.61 -1.33 9.18
N ILE A 39 10.67 -1.99 9.87
CA ILE A 39 9.71 -2.92 9.27
C ILE A 39 8.41 -2.16 9.02
N PRO A 40 7.98 -1.98 7.76
CA PRO A 40 6.70 -1.37 7.45
C PRO A 40 5.53 -2.17 8.03
N ILE A 41 4.48 -1.45 8.41
CA ILE A 41 3.16 -1.99 8.69
C ILE A 41 2.33 -1.73 7.44
N VAL A 42 1.64 -2.77 6.96
CA VAL A 42 0.73 -2.69 5.83
C VAL A 42 -0.69 -2.99 6.33
N GLU A 43 -1.64 -2.16 5.93
CA GLU A 43 -3.06 -2.28 6.25
C GLU A 43 -3.86 -2.13 4.95
N GLU A 44 -4.92 -2.92 4.77
CA GLU A 44 -5.85 -2.78 3.66
C GLU A 44 -7.17 -2.16 4.13
N ASN A 45 -7.72 -1.28 3.31
CA ASN A 45 -9.03 -0.68 3.49
C ASN A 45 -9.79 -0.65 2.15
N GLY A 46 -10.37 -1.79 1.77
CA GLY A 46 -11.10 -1.93 0.50
C GLY A 46 -10.17 -1.83 -0.72
N ASP A 47 -10.24 -0.72 -1.44
CA ASP A 47 -9.36 -0.47 -2.59
C ASP A 47 -8.02 0.18 -2.17
N ASP A 48 -7.93 0.70 -0.94
CA ASP A 48 -6.75 1.40 -0.46
C ASP A 48 -5.81 0.44 0.29
N VAL A 49 -4.51 0.57 0.02
CA VAL A 49 -3.44 -0.08 0.77
C VAL A 49 -2.61 1.00 1.46
N THR A 50 -2.66 0.99 2.77
CA THR A 50 -1.92 1.89 3.65
C THR A 50 -0.60 1.26 4.05
N ILE A 51 0.49 2.00 3.93
CA ILE A 51 1.82 1.59 4.37
C ILE A 51 2.44 2.69 5.25
N LYS A 52 2.91 2.30 6.43
CA LYS A 52 3.58 3.19 7.39
C LYS A 52 4.81 2.52 7.97
N CYS A 53 5.82 3.29 8.35
CA CYS A 53 6.99 2.77 9.03
C CYS A 53 7.44 3.75 10.11
N ASP A 54 7.94 3.27 11.25
CA ASP A 54 8.47 4.13 12.29
C ASP A 54 9.72 4.92 11.86
N SER A 55 10.38 4.44 10.80
CA SER A 55 11.58 5.01 10.19
C SER A 55 11.30 5.41 8.75
N THR A 56 12.03 6.40 8.23
CA THR A 56 11.98 6.74 6.80
C THR A 56 12.78 5.72 5.99
N LEU A 57 12.10 5.00 5.11
CA LEU A 57 12.64 4.12 4.10
C LEU A 57 12.58 4.81 2.74
N TYR A 58 13.72 4.85 2.05
CA TYR A 58 13.82 5.40 0.70
C TYR A 58 13.79 4.28 -0.34
N ASP A 59 13.32 4.60 -1.53
CA ASP A 59 13.35 3.74 -2.71
C ASP A 59 12.71 2.36 -2.48
N VAL A 60 11.57 2.32 -1.76
CA VAL A 60 10.83 1.08 -1.52
C VAL A 60 10.07 0.68 -2.77
N ASP A 61 10.44 -0.45 -3.41
CA ASP A 61 9.67 -1.04 -4.51
C ASP A 61 8.51 -1.84 -3.91
N VAL A 62 7.29 -1.32 -4.11
CA VAL A 62 6.04 -1.92 -3.68
C VAL A 62 5.44 -2.65 -4.86
N ILE A 63 5.24 -3.96 -4.73
CA ILE A 63 4.64 -4.79 -5.77
C ILE A 63 3.43 -5.51 -5.21
N ILE A 64 2.26 -5.27 -5.77
CA ILE A 64 1.02 -6.00 -5.43
C ILE A 64 0.66 -6.90 -6.59
N ARG A 65 0.35 -8.15 -6.27
CA ARG A 65 -0.04 -9.18 -7.25
C ARG A 65 -1.43 -9.71 -6.98
N ASP A 66 -2.01 -10.20 -8.07
CA ASP A 66 -3.26 -10.94 -8.02
C ASP A 66 -3.08 -12.41 -7.63
N GLN A 67 -4.20 -13.12 -7.48
CA GLN A 67 -4.23 -14.54 -7.12
C GLN A 67 -3.54 -15.47 -8.15
N PHE A 68 -3.33 -14.99 -9.37
CA PHE A 68 -2.62 -15.70 -10.44
C PHE A 68 -1.12 -15.35 -10.48
N GLY A 69 -0.67 -14.43 -9.63
CA GLY A 69 0.71 -13.95 -9.57
C GLY A 69 1.04 -12.84 -10.57
N ASN A 70 0.04 -12.29 -11.27
CA ASN A 70 0.25 -11.14 -12.16
C ASN A 70 0.45 -9.88 -11.32
N VAL A 71 1.36 -9.01 -11.74
CA VAL A 71 1.56 -7.72 -11.09
C VAL A 71 0.44 -6.78 -11.49
N ILE A 72 -0.35 -6.33 -10.50
CA ILE A 72 -1.47 -5.41 -10.70
C ILE A 72 -1.16 -3.99 -10.24
N HIS A 73 -0.17 -3.84 -9.35
CA HIS A 73 0.38 -2.54 -9.01
C HIS A 73 1.87 -2.65 -8.75
N ARG A 74 2.62 -1.65 -9.22
CA ARG A 74 4.03 -1.49 -8.90
C ARG A 74 4.39 -0.02 -8.81
N SER A 75 5.04 0.39 -7.72
CA SER A 75 5.55 1.74 -7.57
C SER A 75 6.77 1.79 -6.65
N THR A 76 7.58 2.84 -6.81
CA THR A 76 8.65 3.16 -5.86
C THR A 76 8.17 4.28 -4.94
N GLN A 77 8.25 4.07 -3.63
CA GLN A 77 7.76 5.00 -2.62
C GLN A 77 8.85 5.35 -1.60
N THR A 78 8.77 6.56 -1.03
CA THR A 78 9.42 6.88 0.24
C THR A 78 8.39 6.64 1.34
N ILE A 79 8.66 5.71 2.25
CA ILE A 79 7.72 5.30 3.30
C ILE A 79 8.27 5.77 4.62
N GLY A 80 7.48 6.52 5.39
CA GLY A 80 7.90 7.04 6.68
C GLY A 80 6.81 6.90 7.73
N PRO A 81 6.92 7.68 8.81
CA PRO A 81 5.89 7.74 9.85
C PRO A 81 4.56 8.27 9.31
N ASP A 82 4.63 9.11 8.28
CA ASP A 82 3.46 9.59 7.55
C ASP A 82 2.91 8.47 6.67
N GLU A 83 1.58 8.35 6.68
CA GLU A 83 0.86 7.33 5.96
C GLU A 83 1.06 7.46 4.45
N THR A 84 1.53 6.39 3.81
CA THR A 84 1.54 6.27 2.35
C THR A 84 0.33 5.44 1.92
N VAL A 85 -0.59 6.06 1.18
CA VAL A 85 -1.79 5.39 0.68
C VAL A 85 -1.64 5.08 -0.81
N ILE A 86 -1.87 3.82 -1.17
CA ILE A 86 -1.83 3.33 -2.55
C ILE A 86 -3.23 2.86 -2.93
N TYR A 87 -3.84 3.48 -3.94
CA TYR A 87 -5.12 3.05 -4.48
C TYR A 87 -4.91 1.91 -5.48
N VAL A 88 -5.47 0.73 -5.16
CA VAL A 88 -5.45 -0.46 -6.01
C VAL A 88 -6.89 -0.98 -6.12
N PRO A 89 -7.64 -0.53 -7.14
CA PRO A 89 -9.04 -0.87 -7.30
C PRO A 89 -9.21 -2.37 -7.48
N SER A 90 -10.13 -2.97 -6.71
CA SER A 90 -10.58 -4.33 -6.99
C SER A 90 -11.29 -4.35 -8.35
N SER A 91 -10.93 -5.33 -9.19
CA SER A 91 -11.64 -5.58 -10.45
C SER A 91 -12.83 -6.50 -10.20
N ASP A 92 -13.92 -6.37 -10.96
CA ASP A 92 -15.16 -7.15 -10.82
C ASP A 92 -15.02 -8.64 -11.23
N GLY A 93 -14.00 -9.34 -10.72
CA GLY A 93 -13.97 -10.81 -10.68
C GLY A 93 -12.73 -11.50 -11.28
N ASP A 94 -11.83 -10.78 -11.95
CA ASP A 94 -10.70 -11.44 -12.65
C ASP A 94 -9.33 -11.21 -11.99
N SER A 95 -9.20 -10.27 -11.06
CA SER A 95 -7.91 -9.93 -10.45
C SER A 95 -8.12 -9.28 -9.08
N GLU A 96 -7.96 -10.09 -8.03
CA GLU A 96 -8.11 -9.72 -6.63
C GLU A 96 -6.72 -9.60 -6.01
N LYS A 97 -6.52 -8.61 -5.13
CA LYS A 97 -5.25 -8.45 -4.41
C LYS A 97 -4.97 -9.72 -3.61
N ALA A 98 -3.81 -10.34 -3.84
CA ALA A 98 -3.44 -11.59 -3.16
C ALA A 98 -2.15 -11.45 -2.37
N THR A 99 -1.13 -10.82 -2.94
CA THR A 99 0.15 -10.61 -2.23
C THR A 99 0.67 -9.19 -2.39
N ILE A 100 1.40 -8.73 -1.37
CA ILE A 100 2.21 -7.52 -1.40
C ILE A 100 3.65 -7.88 -1.09
N ASP A 101 4.58 -7.40 -1.91
CA ASP A 101 6.01 -7.47 -1.67
C ASP A 101 6.59 -6.07 -1.53
N LEU A 102 7.44 -5.88 -0.52
CA LEU A 102 8.22 -4.68 -0.29
C LEU A 102 9.71 -5.00 -0.41
N TYR A 103 10.39 -4.31 -1.32
CA TYR A 103 11.85 -4.40 -1.47
C TYR A 103 12.50 -3.06 -1.10
N TYR A 104 13.41 -3.10 -0.13
CA TYR A 104 14.18 -1.94 0.32
C TYR A 104 15.42 -2.42 1.08
N ASP A 105 16.52 -1.66 1.04
CA ASP A 105 17.78 -2.00 1.75
C ASP A 105 18.18 -3.49 1.67
N ARG A 106 18.05 -4.09 0.47
CA ARG A 106 18.32 -5.52 0.20
C ARG A 106 17.45 -6.50 1.00
N LYS A 107 16.39 -6.04 1.65
CA LYS A 107 15.34 -6.83 2.28
C LYS A 107 14.22 -7.08 1.29
N HIS A 108 13.54 -8.20 1.50
CA HIS A 108 12.30 -8.57 0.83
C HIS A 108 11.32 -9.00 1.92
N LEU A 109 10.26 -8.22 2.09
CA LEU A 109 9.14 -8.56 2.94
C LEU A 109 7.94 -8.90 2.07
N SER A 110 7.18 -9.91 2.47
CA SER A 110 5.98 -10.35 1.76
C SER A 110 4.81 -10.53 2.72
N GLY A 111 3.61 -10.18 2.27
CA GLY A 111 2.37 -10.35 3.01
C GLY A 111 1.24 -10.84 2.09
N TYR A 112 0.23 -11.43 2.69
CA TYR A 112 -0.97 -11.90 2.00
C TYR A 112 -2.16 -11.04 2.40
N PHE A 113 -2.93 -10.60 1.42
CA PHE A 113 -4.24 -10.00 1.67
C PHE A 113 -5.18 -11.11 2.15
N ASN A 114 -6.07 -10.78 3.09
CA ASN A 114 -7.11 -11.72 3.53
C ASN A 114 -8.35 -11.49 2.64
N GLU A 115 -8.94 -12.59 2.17
CA GLU A 115 -10.23 -12.60 1.44
C GLU A 115 -11.38 -12.05 2.30
#